data_AF-A0A2S8FG95-F1
#
_entry.id   AF-A0A2S8FG95-F1
#
_cell.length_a   1.000
_cell.length_b   1.000
_cell.length_c   1.000
_cell.angle_alpha   90.00
_cell.angle_beta   90.00
_cell.angle_gamma   90.00
#
_symmetry.space_group_name_H-M   'P 1'
#
loop_
_entity.id
_entity.type
_entity.pdbx_description
1 polymer ?
#
loop_
_entity_poly.entity_id
_entity_poly.type
_entity_poly.pdbx_seq_one_letter_code
_entity_poly.pdbx_strand_id
1 'polypeptide(L)'
;MGSFLTNVHVQSSSIEQVTEVLQQLELRGAWVSGASGKWVTVWDSIGMTRAWDVAQHLSQQLEAPAIAFMVHDSDIFFYWLYDNGRQLNQYNSAPGYFGEDASMDEQNFQPDCDLLKRYCRDETTIEQLESILKMWTAEEAMAGIMPDYAFAEDRLRELAGHLEIATNVADVDYGDLEDEKFRELIGAQWIGKGDPADYPTSCGMETDWIPDDIDYAGIIGAEDNVDADILKFPSCPLHNAATAGDIREIEKLVSEGADIDETNRIMVVTPLAVAAMSSTPEVIRKMVELGADVGKRGPAPESGTPLMMAVSAGQLENVRTLVELGADINEVDRAGNTLLFVTVLHANKAMMELLLELGINREAKDAKGRTALQVIRDQIEGLERVIKMAGENSGGLVQMTDNLKELETLLAE
;
A
#
# COMPACT_ATOMS: atom_id res chain seq x y z
N MET A 1 -6.12 3.18 -0.36
CA MET A 1 -4.78 3.15 0.26
C MET A 1 -4.69 1.83 0.97
N GLY A 2 -3.56 1.15 0.87
CA GLY A 2 -3.43 -0.17 1.43
C GLY A 2 -3.58 -0.24 2.93
N SER A 3 -3.97 -1.40 3.42
CA SER A 3 -4.02 -1.65 4.85
C SER A 3 -2.59 -1.68 5.39
N PHE A 4 -2.35 -0.92 6.46
CA PHE A 4 -1.09 -0.98 7.20
C PHE A 4 -1.27 -1.94 8.38
N LEU A 5 -0.73 -3.15 8.27
CA LEU A 5 -0.57 -4.01 9.43
C LEU A 5 0.52 -3.41 10.32
N THR A 6 0.16 -3.05 11.56
CA THR A 6 1.08 -2.40 12.49
C THR A 6 1.11 -3.10 13.84
N ASN A 7 2.25 -3.74 14.13
CA ASN A 7 2.42 -4.57 15.33
C ASN A 7 3.61 -4.10 16.15
N VAL A 8 3.47 -4.02 17.46
CA VAL A 8 4.57 -3.73 18.39
C VAL A 8 4.79 -4.93 19.28
N HIS A 9 6.01 -5.44 19.30
CA HIS A 9 6.41 -6.51 20.18
C HIS A 9 7.40 -5.97 21.20
N VAL A 10 7.12 -6.16 22.49
CA VAL A 10 8.04 -5.79 23.57
C VAL A 10 8.43 -7.03 24.37
N GLN A 11 9.73 -7.16 24.67
CA GLN A 11 10.23 -8.28 25.44
C GLN A 11 9.78 -8.13 26.88
N SER A 12 8.81 -8.95 27.29
CA SER A 12 8.25 -8.92 28.64
C SER A 12 7.68 -10.28 28.99
N SER A 13 7.79 -10.66 30.26
CA SER A 13 7.16 -11.86 30.80
C SER A 13 5.78 -11.59 31.41
N SER A 14 5.34 -10.33 31.47
CA SER A 14 4.06 -9.93 32.07
C SER A 14 3.28 -9.05 31.10
N ILE A 15 2.14 -9.57 30.66
CA ILE A 15 1.16 -8.82 29.89
C ILE A 15 0.58 -7.68 30.74
N GLU A 16 0.43 -7.90 32.05
CA GLU A 16 -0.14 -6.93 32.98
C GLU A 16 0.73 -5.66 33.05
N GLN A 17 2.05 -5.81 33.15
CA GLN A 17 2.98 -4.67 33.15
C GLN A 17 2.94 -3.88 31.84
N VAL A 18 2.84 -4.59 30.70
CA VAL A 18 2.73 -3.94 29.38
C VAL A 18 1.42 -3.16 29.28
N THR A 19 0.30 -3.76 29.73
CA THR A 19 -1.01 -3.12 29.77
C THR A 19 -1.00 -1.87 30.66
N GLU A 20 -0.39 -1.91 31.85
CA GLU A 20 -0.30 -0.76 32.76
C GLU A 20 0.46 0.42 32.13
N VAL A 21 1.52 0.16 31.35
CA VAL A 21 2.24 1.21 30.62
C VAL A 21 1.38 1.77 29.48
N LEU A 22 0.73 0.91 28.69
CA LEU A 22 -0.08 1.35 27.55
C LEU A 22 -1.31 2.17 27.97
N GLN A 23 -1.92 1.87 29.12
CA GLN A 23 -3.01 2.65 29.67
C GLN A 23 -2.62 4.10 29.99
N GLN A 24 -1.33 4.37 30.27
CA GLN A 24 -0.82 5.73 30.49
C GLN A 24 -0.75 6.55 29.20
N LEU A 25 -0.68 5.88 28.05
CA LEU A 25 -0.65 6.52 26.72
C LEU A 25 -2.03 6.91 26.21
N GLU A 26 -3.09 6.47 26.88
CA GLU A 26 -4.47 6.80 26.52
C GLU A 26 -4.83 6.47 25.05
N LEU A 27 -4.30 5.35 24.54
CA LEU A 27 -4.49 4.93 23.16
C LEU A 27 -5.98 4.80 22.81
N ARG A 28 -6.34 5.21 21.59
CA ARG A 28 -7.73 5.16 21.12
C ARG A 28 -8.13 3.74 20.73
N GLY A 29 -7.38 3.07 19.85
CA GLY A 29 -7.67 1.67 19.46
C GLY A 29 -6.45 0.76 19.56
N ALA A 30 -6.40 -0.07 20.60
CA ALA A 30 -5.31 -1.02 20.76
C ALA A 30 -5.74 -2.32 21.45
N TRP A 31 -5.14 -3.41 21.00
CA TRP A 31 -5.22 -4.72 21.63
C TRP A 31 -3.85 -5.13 22.14
N VAL A 32 -3.83 -5.93 23.20
CA VAL A 32 -2.61 -6.59 23.69
C VAL A 32 -2.88 -8.07 23.87
N SER A 33 -1.97 -8.93 23.43
CA SER A 33 -2.00 -10.35 23.74
C SER A 33 -0.79 -10.76 24.56
N GLY A 34 -0.94 -11.89 25.25
CA GLY A 34 0.07 -12.41 26.15
C GLY A 34 1.42 -12.68 25.49
N ALA A 35 2.35 -13.20 26.29
CA ALA A 35 3.67 -13.58 25.82
C ALA A 35 3.55 -14.65 24.71
N SER A 36 3.68 -14.21 23.47
CA SER A 36 3.92 -15.05 22.32
C SER A 36 5.41 -15.38 22.35
N GLY A 37 5.74 -16.55 22.90
CA GLY A 37 7.11 -16.90 23.24
C GLY A 37 7.74 -15.91 24.24
N LYS A 38 8.72 -15.11 23.81
CA LYS A 38 9.44 -14.12 24.65
C LYS A 38 8.84 -12.71 24.61
N TRP A 39 7.87 -12.46 23.75
CA TRP A 39 7.40 -11.11 23.44
C TRP A 39 5.90 -10.97 23.69
N VAL A 40 5.53 -9.85 24.29
CA VAL A 40 4.14 -9.39 24.37
C VAL A 40 3.83 -8.60 23.11
N THR A 41 2.71 -8.92 22.47
CA THR A 41 2.30 -8.31 21.20
C THR A 41 1.20 -7.29 21.44
N VAL A 42 1.36 -6.12 20.85
CA VAL A 42 0.44 -5.00 20.87
C VAL A 42 0.05 -4.71 19.43
N TRP A 43 -1.24 -4.61 19.16
CA TRP A 43 -1.79 -4.25 17.87
C TRP A 43 -2.38 -2.85 17.98
N ASP A 44 -1.95 -1.96 17.09
CA ASP A 44 -2.53 -0.63 16.94
C ASP A 44 -3.47 -0.66 15.74
N SER A 45 -4.67 -0.09 15.89
CA SER A 45 -5.57 0.08 14.76
C SER A 45 -4.96 1.09 13.79
N ILE A 46 -4.47 0.60 12.64
CA ILE A 46 -4.27 1.33 11.38
C ILE A 46 -3.75 2.77 11.56
N GLY A 47 -2.58 2.89 12.17
CA GLY A 47 -1.82 4.14 12.18
C GLY A 47 -2.44 5.29 13.00
N MET A 48 -3.39 5.03 13.92
CA MET A 48 -3.85 6.04 14.89
C MET A 48 -2.71 6.60 15.72
N THR A 49 -1.77 5.72 16.06
CA THR A 49 -0.59 6.04 16.81
C THR A 49 0.61 5.67 15.96
N ARG A 50 1.67 6.47 16.09
CA ARG A 50 2.96 6.10 15.51
C ARG A 50 3.47 4.90 16.29
N ALA A 51 3.38 3.70 15.72
CA ALA A 51 3.80 2.48 16.42
C ALA A 51 5.25 2.50 16.89
N TRP A 52 6.11 3.25 16.21
CA TRP A 52 7.47 3.51 16.68
C TRP A 52 7.52 4.39 17.94
N ASP A 53 6.59 5.34 18.12
CA ASP A 53 6.46 6.12 19.37
C ASP A 53 5.97 5.21 20.51
N VAL A 54 5.03 4.30 20.23
CA VAL A 54 4.56 3.30 21.20
C VAL A 54 5.69 2.35 21.60
N ALA A 55 6.42 1.80 20.62
CA ALA A 55 7.56 0.93 20.87
C ALA A 55 8.68 1.63 21.65
N GLN A 56 8.98 2.89 21.30
CA GLN A 56 9.94 3.69 22.04
C GLN A 56 9.51 3.88 23.50
N HIS A 57 8.26 4.24 23.73
CA HIS A 57 7.73 4.47 25.07
C HIS A 57 7.72 3.18 25.91
N LEU A 58 7.24 2.07 25.34
CA LEU A 58 7.27 0.75 25.99
C LEU A 58 8.69 0.35 26.35
N SER A 59 9.63 0.47 25.40
CA SER A 59 11.03 0.16 25.62
C SER A 59 11.64 0.99 26.75
N GLN A 60 11.27 2.27 26.84
CA GLN A 60 11.74 3.17 27.89
C GLN A 60 11.18 2.82 29.26
N GLN A 61 9.87 2.60 29.38
CA GLN A 61 9.22 2.37 30.68
C GLN A 61 9.49 0.97 31.24
N LEU A 62 9.64 -0.03 30.36
CA LEU A 62 9.90 -1.42 30.74
C LEU A 62 11.39 -1.74 30.80
N GLU A 63 12.26 -0.80 30.44
CA GLU A 63 13.72 -1.00 30.35
C GLU A 63 14.08 -2.25 29.52
N ALA A 64 13.35 -2.43 28.42
CA ALA A 64 13.36 -3.66 27.65
C ALA A 64 13.44 -3.40 26.13
N PRO A 65 13.89 -4.38 25.35
CA PRO A 65 13.83 -4.31 23.89
C PRO A 65 12.38 -4.25 23.39
N ALA A 66 12.13 -3.38 22.41
CA ALA A 66 10.86 -3.33 21.68
C ALA A 66 11.12 -3.22 20.18
N ILE A 67 10.31 -3.92 19.38
CA ILE A 67 10.35 -3.85 17.93
C ILE A 67 8.95 -3.51 17.40
N ALA A 68 8.85 -2.44 16.62
CA ALA A 68 7.65 -2.11 15.86
C ALA A 68 7.81 -2.63 14.44
N PHE A 69 6.79 -3.29 13.90
CA PHE A 69 6.66 -3.66 12.50
C PHE A 69 5.54 -2.87 11.85
N MET A 70 5.74 -2.54 10.58
CA MET A 70 4.71 -2.00 9.71
C MET A 70 4.80 -2.69 8.36
N VAL A 71 3.68 -3.19 7.86
CA VAL A 71 3.56 -3.82 6.55
C VAL A 71 2.47 -3.12 5.75
N HIS A 72 2.68 -2.88 4.46
CA HIS A 72 1.70 -2.25 3.57
C HIS A 72 1.44 -3.13 2.34
N ASP A 73 0.15 -3.43 2.07
CA ASP A 73 -0.39 -4.13 0.89
C ASP A 73 0.66 -5.00 0.19
N SER A 74 1.08 -6.03 0.93
CA SER A 74 1.83 -7.18 0.44
C SER A 74 3.32 -6.98 0.08
N ASP A 75 3.80 -5.75 -0.10
CA ASP A 75 5.12 -5.52 -0.72
C ASP A 75 6.15 -4.81 0.18
N ILE A 76 5.72 -4.05 1.18
CA ILE A 76 6.66 -3.22 1.95
C ILE A 76 6.64 -3.62 3.41
N PHE A 77 7.84 -3.84 3.95
CA PHE A 77 8.08 -4.24 5.33
C PHE A 77 9.04 -3.24 5.99
N PHE A 78 8.62 -2.71 7.13
CA PHE A 78 9.40 -1.81 7.97
C PHE A 78 9.56 -2.38 9.36
N TYR A 79 10.69 -2.07 9.99
CA TYR A 79 10.78 -2.19 11.44
C TYR A 79 11.57 -1.07 12.10
N TRP A 80 11.29 -0.85 13.39
CA TRP A 80 12.07 -0.01 14.29
C TRP A 80 12.42 -0.80 15.54
N LEU A 81 13.70 -0.83 15.89
CA LEU A 81 14.22 -1.55 17.05
C LEU A 81 14.68 -0.55 18.11
N TYR A 82 14.13 -0.69 19.31
CA TYR A 82 14.42 0.11 20.49
C TYR A 82 14.96 -0.76 21.61
N ASP A 83 15.84 -0.18 22.42
CA ASP A 83 16.29 -0.77 23.68
C ASP A 83 16.46 0.34 24.71
N ASN A 84 15.79 0.20 25.86
CA ASN A 84 15.73 1.23 26.89
C ASN A 84 15.31 2.61 26.37
N GLY A 85 14.37 2.66 25.41
CA GLY A 85 13.85 3.88 24.78
C GLY A 85 14.78 4.53 23.76
N ARG A 86 15.98 3.97 23.55
CA ARG A 86 16.91 4.41 22.50
C ARG A 86 16.64 3.62 21.24
N GLN A 87 16.43 4.32 20.12
CA GLN A 87 16.39 3.69 18.80
C GLN A 87 17.79 3.16 18.47
N LEU A 88 17.88 1.84 18.25
CA LEU A 88 19.11 1.15 17.89
C LEU A 88 19.22 0.94 16.38
N ASN A 89 18.10 0.62 15.73
CA ASN A 89 18.05 0.37 14.30
C ASN A 89 16.67 0.69 13.73
N GLN A 90 16.62 0.98 12.43
CA GLN A 90 15.39 1.02 11.64
C GLN A 90 15.67 0.47 10.25
N TYR A 91 14.65 -0.13 9.65
CA TYR A 91 14.77 -0.80 8.37
C TYR A 91 13.52 -0.59 7.52
N ASN A 92 13.74 -0.49 6.21
CA ASN A 92 12.72 -0.38 5.17
C ASN A 92 13.12 -1.28 4.00
N SER A 93 12.25 -2.22 3.62
CA SER A 93 12.51 -3.15 2.51
C SER A 93 12.46 -2.52 1.11
N ALA A 94 11.87 -1.34 0.96
CA ALA A 94 11.64 -0.67 -0.33
C ALA A 94 12.08 0.81 -0.34
N PRO A 95 13.39 1.11 -0.19
CA PRO A 95 13.88 2.47 -0.26
C PRO A 95 13.62 3.09 -1.65
N GLY A 96 12.86 4.19 -1.69
CA GLY A 96 12.59 4.95 -2.93
C GLY A 96 11.27 4.64 -3.64
N TYR A 97 10.49 3.65 -3.19
CA TYR A 97 9.20 3.28 -3.81
C TYR A 97 8.18 4.45 -3.81
N PHE A 98 8.22 5.34 -2.81
CA PHE A 98 7.25 6.42 -2.66
C PHE A 98 7.63 7.79 -3.26
N GLY A 99 8.81 7.96 -3.88
CA GLY A 99 9.16 9.19 -4.60
C GLY A 99 9.20 10.51 -3.80
N GLU A 100 10.38 11.15 -3.80
CA GLU A 100 10.64 12.57 -3.50
C GLU A 100 10.28 13.22 -2.14
N ASP A 101 9.68 12.54 -1.15
CA ASP A 101 9.44 13.17 0.18
C ASP A 101 9.97 12.40 1.40
N ALA A 102 10.92 11.48 1.22
CA ALA A 102 11.61 10.83 2.35
C ALA A 102 12.98 11.48 2.59
N SER A 103 13.01 12.58 3.33
CA SER A 103 14.24 13.01 4.01
C SER A 103 14.60 11.98 5.09
N MET A 104 15.21 10.85 4.71
CA MET A 104 15.76 9.85 5.63
C MET A 104 17.09 9.36 5.07
N ASP A 105 18.14 9.54 5.87
CA ASP A 105 19.56 9.24 5.62
C ASP A 105 19.79 7.87 4.97
N GLU A 106 20.72 7.76 4.02
CA GLU A 106 21.09 6.50 3.32
C GLU A 106 21.49 5.36 4.30
N GLN A 107 21.88 5.72 5.52
CA GLN A 107 22.21 4.78 6.59
C GLN A 107 21.01 4.01 7.16
N ASN A 108 19.77 4.46 6.90
CA ASN A 108 18.53 3.88 7.44
C ASN A 108 17.97 2.71 6.63
N PHE A 109 18.68 2.28 5.59
CA PHE A 109 18.17 1.32 4.61
C PHE A 109 18.82 -0.06 4.72
N GLN A 110 19.92 -0.22 5.47
CA GLN A 110 20.56 -1.52 5.67
C GLN A 110 20.10 -2.18 6.96
N PRO A 111 19.57 -3.43 6.91
CA PRO A 111 19.23 -4.15 8.11
C PRO A 111 20.50 -4.55 8.85
N ASP A 112 20.68 -4.07 10.09
CA ASP A 112 21.75 -4.53 10.98
C ASP A 112 21.42 -5.93 11.52
N CYS A 113 21.70 -6.95 10.71
CA CYS A 113 21.44 -8.35 11.04
C CYS A 113 22.30 -8.84 12.22
N ASP A 114 23.50 -8.28 12.40
CA ASP A 114 24.37 -8.55 13.56
C ASP A 114 23.73 -8.09 14.86
N LEU A 115 23.13 -6.89 14.87
CA LEU A 115 22.38 -6.37 15.99
C LEU A 115 21.09 -7.16 16.20
N LEU A 116 20.30 -7.37 15.14
CA LEU A 116 19.00 -8.04 15.24
C LEU A 116 19.13 -9.47 15.77
N LYS A 117 20.18 -10.19 15.37
CA LYS A 117 20.50 -11.54 15.86
C LYS A 117 20.57 -11.63 17.38
N ARG A 118 20.93 -10.55 18.09
CA ARG A 118 20.98 -10.52 19.57
C ARG A 118 19.61 -10.72 20.22
N TYR A 119 18.54 -10.49 19.46
CA TYR A 119 17.15 -10.60 19.90
C TYR A 119 16.45 -11.84 19.33
N CYS A 120 17.12 -12.58 18.45
CA CYS A 120 16.63 -13.83 17.87
C CYS A 120 17.04 -15.04 18.71
N ARG A 121 16.51 -16.22 18.35
CA ARG A 121 16.95 -17.52 18.89
C ARG A 121 18.43 -17.76 18.62
N ASP A 122 19.09 -18.48 19.52
CA ASP A 122 20.52 -18.80 19.44
C ASP A 122 20.92 -19.50 18.14
N GLU A 123 20.04 -20.34 17.57
CA GLU A 123 20.27 -21.05 16.30
C GLU A 123 20.12 -20.17 15.05
N THR A 124 19.59 -18.94 15.18
CA THR A 124 19.38 -18.04 14.05
C THR A 124 20.72 -17.59 13.46
N THR A 125 20.90 -17.79 12.16
CA THR A 125 22.11 -17.36 11.46
C THR A 125 21.94 -15.97 10.83
N ILE A 126 23.05 -15.28 10.60
CA ILE A 126 23.02 -13.96 9.95
C ILE A 126 22.50 -14.12 8.52
N GLU A 127 22.90 -15.19 7.83
CA GLU A 127 22.48 -15.49 6.46
C GLU A 127 20.96 -15.70 6.34
N GLN A 128 20.33 -16.28 7.37
CA GLN A 128 18.86 -16.39 7.41
C GLN A 128 18.22 -15.00 7.54
N LEU A 129 18.72 -14.16 8.44
CA LEU A 129 18.22 -12.79 8.62
C LEU A 129 18.43 -11.94 7.35
N GLU A 130 19.58 -12.06 6.69
CA GLU A 130 19.86 -11.38 5.42
C GLU A 130 18.94 -11.87 4.30
N SER A 131 18.58 -13.16 4.29
CA SER A 131 17.62 -13.71 3.33
C SER A 131 16.22 -13.16 3.54
N ILE A 132 15.76 -13.11 4.80
CA ILE A 132 14.43 -12.58 5.17
C ILE A 132 14.36 -11.07 4.90
N LEU A 133 15.37 -10.34 5.36
CA LEU A 133 15.49 -8.88 5.25
C LEU A 133 16.21 -8.46 3.98
N LYS A 134 16.17 -9.28 2.93
CA LYS A 134 16.83 -8.96 1.68
C LYS A 134 16.27 -7.64 1.14
N MET A 135 17.16 -6.65 1.06
CA MET A 135 16.87 -5.34 0.48
C MET A 135 16.61 -5.47 -1.00
N TRP A 136 15.65 -4.70 -1.50
CA TRP A 136 15.59 -4.38 -2.92
C TRP A 136 16.58 -3.26 -3.21
N THR A 137 17.37 -3.43 -4.27
CA THR A 137 17.98 -2.27 -4.90
C THR A 137 16.88 -1.36 -5.43
N ALA A 138 17.12 -0.05 -5.45
CA ALA A 138 16.20 0.89 -6.10
C ALA A 138 15.93 0.48 -7.56
N GLU A 139 16.91 -0.14 -8.23
CA GLU A 139 16.75 -0.72 -9.56
C GLU A 139 15.79 -1.93 -9.58
N GLU A 140 15.87 -2.86 -8.63
CA GLU A 140 14.94 -4.01 -8.54
C GLU A 140 13.51 -3.57 -8.22
N ALA A 141 13.34 -2.62 -7.29
CA ALA A 141 12.04 -2.07 -6.92
C ALA A 141 11.39 -1.29 -8.10
N MET A 142 12.18 -0.53 -8.85
CA MET A 142 11.70 0.24 -10.02
C MET A 142 11.52 -0.59 -11.29
N ALA A 143 12.11 -1.78 -11.37
CA ALA A 143 12.03 -2.66 -12.53
C ALA A 143 10.82 -3.61 -12.51
N GLY A 144 9.95 -3.54 -11.50
CA GLY A 144 8.77 -4.41 -11.39
C GLY A 144 9.13 -5.90 -11.32
N ILE A 145 10.36 -6.21 -10.90
CA ILE A 145 10.88 -7.58 -10.77
C ILE A 145 10.16 -8.24 -9.60
N MET A 146 9.09 -9.00 -9.91
CA MET A 146 8.35 -9.83 -8.96
C MET A 146 8.55 -11.36 -9.16
N PRO A 147 9.78 -11.93 -9.14
CA PRO A 147 9.94 -13.37 -9.20
C PRO A 147 9.83 -13.97 -7.78
N ASP A 148 8.87 -14.89 -7.62
CA ASP A 148 8.66 -15.78 -6.47
C ASP A 148 8.52 -15.07 -5.10
N TYR A 149 7.31 -14.57 -4.81
CA TYR A 149 7.02 -13.89 -3.55
C TYR A 149 6.98 -14.83 -2.33
N ALA A 150 7.72 -14.45 -1.29
CA ALA A 150 7.21 -14.47 0.08
C ALA A 150 6.70 -13.05 0.35
N PHE A 151 5.39 -12.89 0.59
CA PHE A 151 4.75 -11.60 0.89
C PHE A 151 5.41 -10.91 2.09
N ALA A 152 5.29 -9.59 2.22
CA ALA A 152 5.79 -8.86 3.39
C ALA A 152 5.28 -9.48 4.71
N GLU A 153 4.06 -9.99 4.67
CA GLU A 153 3.42 -10.87 5.66
C GLU A 153 4.18 -12.19 5.90
N ASP A 154 4.57 -12.91 4.85
CA ASP A 154 5.36 -14.13 4.97
C ASP A 154 6.76 -13.87 5.52
N ARG A 155 7.39 -12.74 5.15
CA ARG A 155 8.69 -12.32 5.71
C ARG A 155 8.56 -11.96 7.19
N LEU A 156 7.49 -11.25 7.56
CA LEU A 156 7.17 -10.95 8.96
C LEU A 156 6.94 -12.26 9.74
N ARG A 157 6.22 -13.21 9.16
CA ARG A 157 5.96 -14.53 9.75
C ARG A 157 7.24 -15.33 9.94
N GLU A 158 8.14 -15.33 8.96
CA GLU A 158 9.44 -15.99 9.04
C GLU A 158 10.31 -15.33 10.12
N LEU A 159 10.43 -14.00 10.10
CA LEU A 159 11.19 -13.25 11.11
C LEU A 159 10.64 -13.42 12.53
N ALA A 160 9.31 -13.41 12.68
CA ALA A 160 8.64 -13.64 13.96
C ALA A 160 9.04 -14.98 14.57
N GLY A 161 9.14 -16.03 13.73
CA GLY A 161 9.66 -17.33 14.16
C GLY A 161 11.04 -17.25 14.79
N HIS A 162 11.95 -16.46 14.18
CA HIS A 162 13.30 -16.22 14.68
C HIS A 162 13.35 -15.35 15.94
N LEU A 163 12.42 -14.42 16.10
CA LEU A 163 12.30 -13.58 17.30
C LEU A 163 11.60 -14.28 18.46
N GLU A 164 11.15 -15.52 18.29
CA GLU A 164 10.28 -16.21 19.28
C GLU A 164 8.94 -15.49 19.49
N ILE A 165 8.45 -14.79 18.47
CA ILE A 165 7.07 -14.29 18.37
C ILE A 165 6.24 -15.43 17.76
N ALA A 166 5.02 -15.64 18.25
CA ALA A 166 4.15 -16.66 17.67
C ALA A 166 3.72 -16.24 16.26
N THR A 167 3.95 -17.10 15.27
CA THR A 167 3.74 -16.77 13.85
C THR A 167 2.28 -16.54 13.49
N ASN A 168 1.35 -17.11 14.25
CA ASN A 168 -0.10 -16.88 14.11
C ASN A 168 -0.59 -15.57 14.74
N VAL A 169 0.31 -14.82 15.39
CA VAL A 169 0.04 -13.54 16.08
C VAL A 169 0.77 -12.39 15.38
N ALA A 170 1.89 -12.68 14.71
CA ALA A 170 2.74 -11.70 14.03
C ALA A 170 2.08 -11.02 12.84
N ASP A 171 1.07 -11.64 12.25
CA ASP A 171 0.45 -11.25 10.98
C ASP A 171 -1.07 -11.10 11.11
N VAL A 172 -1.50 -10.71 12.31
CA VAL A 172 -2.91 -10.55 12.66
C VAL A 172 -3.35 -9.14 12.34
N ASP A 173 -4.25 -9.03 11.37
CA ASP A 173 -4.92 -7.77 11.10
C ASP A 173 -5.86 -7.41 12.27
N TYR A 174 -6.04 -6.11 12.51
CA TYR A 174 -7.08 -5.61 13.39
C TYR A 174 -8.46 -6.16 13.01
N GLY A 175 -8.70 -6.41 11.71
CA GLY A 175 -9.92 -7.06 11.23
C GLY A 175 -10.19 -8.44 11.79
N ASP A 176 -9.16 -9.26 11.94
CA ASP A 176 -9.32 -10.61 12.48
C ASP A 176 -9.66 -10.58 13.97
N LEU A 177 -9.34 -9.48 14.67
CA LEU A 177 -9.68 -9.28 16.08
C LEU A 177 -11.17 -8.98 16.29
N GLU A 178 -11.99 -8.81 15.26
CA GLU A 178 -13.45 -8.80 15.42
C GLU A 178 -14.01 -10.18 15.78
N ASP A 179 -13.37 -11.27 15.33
CA ASP A 179 -13.78 -12.62 15.67
C ASP A 179 -13.48 -12.92 17.15
N GLU A 180 -14.55 -13.05 17.94
CA GLU A 180 -14.47 -13.40 19.37
C GLU A 180 -13.69 -14.70 19.61
N LYS A 181 -13.87 -15.73 18.76
CA LYS A 181 -13.15 -17.01 18.92
C LYS A 181 -11.67 -16.85 18.63
N PHE A 182 -11.32 -15.99 17.69
CA PHE A 182 -9.93 -15.72 17.36
C PHE A 182 -9.23 -14.93 18.48
N ARG A 183 -9.90 -13.92 19.04
CA ARG A 183 -9.41 -13.19 20.23
C ARG A 183 -9.19 -14.12 21.42
N GLU A 184 -10.12 -15.01 21.70
CA GLU A 184 -9.97 -16.01 22.77
C GLU A 184 -8.78 -16.94 22.50
N LEU A 185 -8.55 -17.35 21.25
CA LEU A 185 -7.45 -18.23 20.85
C LEU A 185 -6.08 -17.60 21.14
N ILE A 186 -5.91 -16.31 20.83
CA ILE A 186 -4.64 -15.61 21.01
C ILE A 186 -4.54 -14.88 22.35
N GLY A 187 -5.60 -14.89 23.16
CA GLY A 187 -5.66 -14.18 24.44
C GLY A 187 -5.56 -12.67 24.28
N ALA A 188 -6.19 -12.11 23.24
CA ALA A 188 -6.20 -10.65 23.01
C ALA A 188 -7.14 -9.95 23.99
N GLN A 189 -6.64 -8.89 24.61
CA GLN A 189 -7.35 -8.00 25.53
C GLN A 189 -7.43 -6.59 24.95
N TRP A 190 -8.62 -6.01 24.97
CA TRP A 190 -8.85 -4.62 24.59
C TRP A 190 -8.27 -3.67 25.65
N ILE A 191 -7.47 -2.70 25.20
CA ILE A 191 -6.86 -1.68 26.07
C ILE A 191 -7.10 -0.25 25.55
N GLY A 192 -7.69 -0.10 24.36
CA GLY A 192 -8.09 1.18 23.79
C GLY A 192 -9.24 1.86 24.56
N LYS A 193 -9.42 3.16 24.33
CA LYS A 193 -10.58 3.91 24.83
C LYS A 193 -11.80 3.64 23.94
N GLY A 194 -12.98 3.39 24.52
CA GLY A 194 -14.21 3.16 23.74
C GLY A 194 -14.51 1.68 23.48
N ASP A 195 -15.53 1.41 22.66
CA ASP A 195 -15.89 0.03 22.27
C ASP A 195 -14.98 -0.42 21.10
N PRO A 196 -14.34 -1.60 21.15
CA PRO A 196 -13.55 -2.07 20.03
C PRO A 196 -14.31 -2.17 18.71
N ALA A 197 -15.65 -2.32 18.73
CA ALA A 197 -16.49 -2.31 17.53
C ALA A 197 -16.62 -0.92 16.87
N ASP A 198 -16.27 0.16 17.59
CA ASP A 198 -16.24 1.53 17.07
C ASP A 198 -14.94 1.80 16.26
N TYR A 199 -13.99 0.87 16.27
CA TYR A 199 -12.70 1.00 15.60
C TYR A 199 -12.69 0.13 14.34
N PRO A 200 -12.74 0.72 13.13
CA PRO A 200 -12.84 -0.03 11.89
C PRO A 200 -11.63 -0.95 11.65
N THR A 201 -11.87 -2.08 10.99
CA THR A 201 -10.86 -3.02 10.51
C THR A 201 -10.08 -2.44 9.34
N SER A 202 -8.97 -3.04 8.92
CA SER A 202 -8.29 -2.67 7.66
C SER A 202 -9.25 -2.61 6.47
N CYS A 203 -10.19 -3.57 6.40
CA CYS A 203 -11.27 -3.65 5.42
C CYS A 203 -12.39 -2.61 5.65
N GLY A 204 -12.57 -2.12 6.89
CA GLY A 204 -13.51 -1.06 7.24
C GLY A 204 -12.91 0.37 7.20
N MET A 205 -11.59 0.49 7.08
CA MET A 205 -10.88 1.77 7.11
C MET A 205 -10.76 2.50 5.80
N GLU A 206 -11.29 1.94 4.70
CA GLU A 206 -11.43 2.73 3.49
C GLU A 206 -12.52 3.82 3.63
N THR A 207 -13.32 3.87 4.71
CA THR A 207 -14.36 4.90 4.87
C THR A 207 -14.43 5.66 6.19
N ASP A 208 -13.97 5.12 7.34
CA ASP A 208 -14.38 5.65 8.66
C ASP A 208 -13.25 6.16 9.58
N TRP A 209 -11.99 6.19 9.14
CA TRP A 209 -10.87 6.62 10.01
C TRP A 209 -10.21 7.93 9.59
N ILE A 210 -11.03 8.97 9.50
CA ILE A 210 -10.58 10.33 9.82
C ILE A 210 -11.09 10.58 11.25
N PRO A 211 -10.23 10.76 12.27
CA PRO A 211 -10.70 10.95 13.63
C PRO A 211 -11.60 12.19 13.75
N ASP A 212 -12.87 11.98 14.15
CA ASP A 212 -13.82 13.04 14.54
C ASP A 212 -13.32 13.87 15.74
N ASP A 213 -12.29 13.39 16.45
CA ASP A 213 -11.74 14.02 17.65
C ASP A 213 -10.69 15.10 17.35
N ILE A 214 -10.42 15.42 16.07
CA ILE A 214 -9.85 16.73 15.75
C ILE A 214 -11.02 17.71 15.69
N ASP A 215 -11.32 18.27 16.85
CA ASP A 215 -12.25 19.38 17.02
C ASP A 215 -11.69 20.65 16.34
N TYR A 216 -11.87 20.73 15.01
CA TYR A 216 -11.70 21.99 14.30
C TYR A 216 -12.71 23.01 14.78
N ALA A 217 -13.87 22.61 15.33
CA ALA A 217 -14.92 23.52 15.77
C ALA A 217 -14.73 24.10 17.19
N GLY A 218 -13.68 23.78 17.94
CA GLY A 218 -13.19 24.57 19.08
C GLY A 218 -12.11 25.57 18.66
N ILE A 219 -11.50 25.30 17.51
CA ILE A 219 -10.62 26.13 16.69
C ILE A 219 -11.42 26.90 15.60
N ILE A 220 -12.73 26.66 15.55
CA ILE A 220 -13.84 27.50 15.03
C ILE A 220 -15.13 27.13 15.78
N GLY A 221 -15.33 27.69 16.99
CA GLY A 221 -16.47 27.50 17.92
C GLY A 221 -17.76 26.85 17.36
N ALA A 222 -18.10 25.64 17.79
CA ALA A 222 -19.32 24.93 17.43
C ALA A 222 -20.56 25.54 18.09
N GLU A 223 -21.68 25.59 17.36
CA GLU A 223 -23.01 25.34 17.93
C GLU A 223 -23.85 24.52 16.92
N ASP A 224 -24.45 23.45 17.46
CA ASP A 224 -25.72 22.79 17.13
C ASP A 224 -25.88 21.82 15.93
N ASN A 225 -26.01 20.53 16.32
CA ASN A 225 -27.13 19.62 16.02
C ASN A 225 -27.25 19.02 14.60
N VAL A 226 -26.83 17.75 14.42
CA VAL A 226 -27.41 16.89 13.37
C VAL A 226 -27.47 15.40 13.78
N ASP A 227 -28.63 14.80 13.50
CA ASP A 227 -29.17 13.51 13.93
C ASP A 227 -28.48 12.24 13.41
N ALA A 228 -28.70 11.15 14.17
CA ALA A 228 -28.21 9.78 14.02
C ALA A 228 -28.83 8.96 12.86
N ASP A 229 -28.85 9.52 11.65
CA ASP A 229 -29.23 8.80 10.41
C ASP A 229 -28.07 8.73 9.37
N ILE A 230 -26.84 9.05 9.80
CA ILE A 230 -25.64 9.19 8.95
C ILE A 230 -24.80 7.89 8.89
N LEU A 231 -25.24 6.78 9.53
CA LEU A 231 -24.59 5.45 9.43
C LEU A 231 -24.94 4.64 8.17
N LYS A 232 -25.30 5.32 7.07
CA LYS A 232 -24.99 4.79 5.75
C LYS A 232 -23.65 5.43 5.40
N PHE A 233 -22.65 4.65 4.98
CA PHE A 233 -21.49 5.18 4.23
C PHE A 233 -21.97 6.38 3.40
N PRO A 234 -21.25 7.51 3.26
CA PRO A 234 -21.57 8.42 2.18
C PRO A 234 -21.45 7.58 0.92
N SER A 235 -22.60 7.06 0.51
CA SER A 235 -22.67 6.05 -0.51
C SER A 235 -22.07 6.77 -1.68
N CYS A 236 -21.07 6.17 -2.31
CA CYS A 236 -20.68 6.55 -3.64
C CYS A 236 -21.47 5.60 -4.56
N PRO A 237 -22.83 5.64 -4.56
CA PRO A 237 -23.63 4.61 -5.21
C PRO A 237 -23.34 4.61 -6.71
N LEU A 238 -22.88 5.74 -7.26
CA LEU A 238 -22.47 5.86 -8.64
C LEU A 238 -21.15 5.13 -8.94
N HIS A 239 -20.15 5.18 -8.04
CA HIS A 239 -18.94 4.36 -8.17
C HIS A 239 -19.26 2.88 -8.02
N ASN A 240 -20.10 2.50 -7.05
CA ASN A 240 -20.49 1.10 -6.86
C ASN A 240 -21.23 0.56 -8.07
N ALA A 241 -22.16 1.33 -8.64
CA ALA A 241 -22.86 0.99 -9.86
C ALA A 241 -21.90 0.93 -11.06
N ALA A 242 -20.91 1.82 -11.13
CA ALA A 242 -19.85 1.82 -12.13
C ALA A 242 -18.98 0.54 -12.05
N THR A 243 -18.52 0.15 -10.85
CA THR A 243 -17.76 -1.10 -10.60
C THR A 243 -18.58 -2.34 -10.95
N ALA A 244 -19.85 -2.37 -10.55
CA ALA A 244 -20.75 -3.49 -10.82
C ALA A 244 -21.19 -3.57 -12.28
N GLY A 245 -20.95 -2.50 -13.06
CA GLY A 245 -21.45 -2.36 -14.44
C GLY A 245 -22.97 -2.23 -14.53
N ASP A 246 -23.64 -1.79 -13.47
CA ASP A 246 -25.10 -1.62 -13.45
C ASP A 246 -25.52 -0.30 -14.09
N ILE A 247 -25.61 -0.31 -15.42
CA ILE A 247 -26.06 0.82 -16.23
C ILE A 247 -27.39 1.40 -15.75
N ARG A 248 -28.33 0.56 -15.27
CA ARG A 248 -29.66 1.06 -14.86
C ARG A 248 -29.57 1.88 -13.59
N GLU A 249 -28.76 1.44 -12.63
CA GLU A 249 -28.56 2.18 -11.39
C GLU A 249 -27.75 3.46 -11.66
N ILE A 250 -26.74 3.43 -12.55
CA ILE A 250 -26.02 4.64 -12.99
C ILE A 250 -26.99 5.68 -13.57
N GLU A 251 -27.83 5.29 -14.53
CA GLU A 251 -28.81 6.19 -15.16
C GLU A 251 -29.78 6.77 -14.12
N LYS A 252 -30.27 5.92 -13.22
CA LYS A 252 -31.18 6.34 -12.14
C LYS A 252 -30.52 7.38 -11.23
N LEU A 253 -29.33 7.09 -10.71
CA LEU A 253 -28.63 7.97 -9.78
C LEU A 253 -28.30 9.34 -10.41
N VAL A 254 -27.84 9.36 -11.65
CA VAL A 254 -27.60 10.62 -12.38
C VAL A 254 -28.91 11.38 -12.60
N SER A 255 -30.01 10.70 -12.91
CA SER A 255 -31.33 11.34 -13.06
C SER A 255 -31.89 11.90 -11.74
N GLU A 256 -31.49 11.32 -10.60
CA GLU A 256 -31.81 11.79 -9.25
C GLU A 256 -30.89 12.94 -8.79
N GLY A 257 -29.92 13.33 -9.61
CA GLY A 257 -29.06 14.49 -9.40
C GLY A 257 -27.67 14.17 -8.84
N ALA A 258 -27.24 12.90 -8.86
CA ALA A 258 -25.86 12.54 -8.51
C ALA A 258 -24.87 13.23 -9.47
N ASP A 259 -23.77 13.75 -8.91
CA ASP A 259 -22.69 14.32 -9.72
C ASP A 259 -21.92 13.18 -10.40
N ILE A 260 -21.98 13.15 -11.74
CA ILE A 260 -21.39 12.11 -12.57
C ILE A 260 -19.84 12.07 -12.47
N ASP A 261 -19.23 13.17 -12.03
CA ASP A 261 -17.79 13.31 -11.84
C ASP A 261 -17.38 13.38 -10.35
N GLU A 262 -18.29 13.05 -9.42
CA GLU A 262 -17.96 13.05 -8.00
C GLU A 262 -16.75 12.16 -7.74
N THR A 263 -15.73 12.66 -7.05
CA THR A 263 -14.60 11.82 -6.67
C THR A 263 -14.96 11.04 -5.41
N ASN A 264 -14.75 9.73 -5.41
CA ASN A 264 -14.91 8.95 -4.18
C ASN A 264 -13.88 9.38 -3.14
N ARG A 265 -14.12 9.04 -1.87
CA ARG A 265 -13.20 9.40 -0.78
C ARG A 265 -12.03 8.41 -0.62
N ILE A 266 -12.05 7.29 -1.36
CA ILE A 266 -11.10 6.16 -1.22
C ILE A 266 -9.88 6.33 -2.12
N MET A 267 -10.10 6.33 -3.43
CA MET A 267 -9.04 6.50 -4.44
C MET A 267 -8.99 7.94 -4.95
N VAL A 268 -9.95 8.78 -4.52
CA VAL A 268 -10.08 10.17 -4.95
C VAL A 268 -10.25 10.24 -6.48
N VAL A 269 -10.93 9.25 -7.07
CA VAL A 269 -11.15 9.13 -8.52
C VAL A 269 -12.63 9.25 -8.88
N THR A 270 -12.90 9.57 -10.15
CA THR A 270 -14.27 9.67 -10.68
C THR A 270 -14.91 8.27 -10.84
N PRO A 271 -16.24 8.17 -10.93
CA PRO A 271 -16.92 6.91 -11.21
C PRO A 271 -16.48 6.32 -12.55
N LEU A 272 -16.22 7.18 -13.55
CA LEU A 272 -15.72 6.78 -14.86
C LEU A 272 -14.32 6.14 -14.78
N ALA A 273 -13.45 6.64 -13.91
CA ALA A 273 -12.13 6.06 -13.71
C ALA A 273 -12.21 4.65 -13.08
N VAL A 274 -13.18 4.39 -12.20
CA VAL A 274 -13.42 3.04 -11.67
C VAL A 274 -13.96 2.11 -12.75
N ALA A 275 -14.94 2.55 -13.54
CA ALA A 275 -15.44 1.78 -14.68
C ALA A 275 -14.34 1.44 -15.69
N ALA A 276 -13.39 2.36 -15.90
CA ALA A 276 -12.24 2.15 -16.77
C ALA A 276 -11.33 1.00 -16.33
N MET A 277 -11.21 0.74 -15.02
CA MET A 277 -10.36 -0.34 -14.46
C MET A 277 -11.00 -1.72 -14.50
N SER A 278 -12.33 -1.80 -14.28
CA SER A 278 -12.98 -3.08 -13.94
C SER A 278 -14.21 -3.42 -14.76
N SER A 279 -14.77 -2.47 -15.50
CA SER A 279 -16.07 -2.63 -16.17
C SER A 279 -15.93 -2.69 -17.69
N THR A 280 -17.07 -2.78 -18.39
CA THR A 280 -17.08 -2.99 -19.84
C THR A 280 -17.09 -1.65 -20.62
N PRO A 281 -16.65 -1.66 -21.89
CA PRO A 281 -16.76 -0.52 -22.79
C PRO A 281 -18.16 0.11 -22.85
N GLU A 282 -19.21 -0.70 -22.75
CA GLU A 282 -20.61 -0.22 -22.78
C GLU A 282 -20.92 0.68 -21.57
N VAL A 283 -20.40 0.34 -20.39
CA VAL A 283 -20.57 1.15 -19.17
C VAL A 283 -19.86 2.50 -19.33
N ILE A 284 -18.62 2.47 -19.84
CA ILE A 284 -17.82 3.69 -20.11
C ILE A 284 -18.55 4.62 -21.09
N ARG A 285 -19.01 4.08 -22.23
CA ARG A 285 -19.77 4.85 -23.22
C ARG A 285 -21.02 5.46 -22.61
N LYS A 286 -21.76 4.68 -21.82
CA LYS A 286 -22.97 5.14 -21.14
C LYS A 286 -22.69 6.28 -20.16
N MET A 287 -21.63 6.20 -19.37
CA MET A 287 -21.28 7.24 -18.40
C MET A 287 -20.85 8.54 -19.11
N VAL A 288 -20.08 8.45 -20.19
CA VAL A 288 -19.75 9.61 -21.03
C VAL A 288 -20.99 10.20 -21.71
N GLU A 289 -21.94 9.37 -22.17
CA GLU A 289 -23.25 9.84 -22.67
C GLU A 289 -24.05 10.60 -21.61
N LEU A 290 -23.92 10.22 -20.34
CA LEU A 290 -24.54 10.90 -19.19
C LEU A 290 -23.79 12.17 -18.76
N GLY A 291 -22.66 12.48 -19.41
CA GLY A 291 -21.90 13.71 -19.20
C GLY A 291 -20.65 13.57 -18.34
N ALA A 292 -20.18 12.35 -18.06
CA ALA A 292 -18.90 12.14 -17.37
C ALA A 292 -17.73 12.77 -18.18
N ASP A 293 -16.85 13.50 -17.50
CA ASP A 293 -15.66 14.07 -18.11
C ASP A 293 -14.56 13.00 -18.25
N VAL A 294 -14.30 12.61 -19.50
CA VAL A 294 -13.34 11.58 -19.88
C VAL A 294 -11.89 11.91 -19.47
N GLY A 295 -11.57 13.19 -19.30
CA GLY A 295 -10.24 13.66 -18.89
C GLY A 295 -10.15 14.02 -17.40
N LYS A 296 -11.24 13.88 -16.64
CA LYS A 296 -11.25 14.35 -15.26
C LYS A 296 -10.40 13.48 -14.37
N ARG A 297 -9.47 14.16 -13.71
CA ARG A 297 -8.60 13.59 -12.68
C ARG A 297 -9.11 13.98 -11.31
N GLY A 298 -8.87 13.10 -10.35
CA GLY A 298 -9.00 13.41 -8.94
C GLY A 298 -8.12 14.57 -8.46
N PRO A 299 -8.44 15.16 -7.29
CA PRO A 299 -7.56 16.13 -6.64
C PRO A 299 -6.32 15.50 -5.98
N ALA A 300 -6.28 14.19 -5.71
CA ALA A 300 -5.15 13.54 -5.05
C ALA A 300 -3.90 13.38 -5.95
N PRO A 301 -2.67 13.44 -5.39
CA PRO A 301 -1.42 13.23 -6.13
C PRO A 301 -1.37 11.94 -6.96
N GLU A 302 -1.89 10.86 -6.40
CA GLU A 302 -1.91 9.51 -6.93
C GLU A 302 -3.10 9.24 -7.89
N SER A 303 -4.06 10.16 -7.96
CA SER A 303 -5.24 9.98 -8.81
C SER A 303 -4.88 10.05 -10.30
N GLY A 304 -5.32 9.04 -11.05
CA GLY A 304 -5.26 9.01 -12.51
C GLY A 304 -6.50 9.59 -13.16
N THR A 305 -6.38 9.90 -14.44
CA THR A 305 -7.55 10.02 -15.33
C THR A 305 -8.10 8.63 -15.63
N PRO A 306 -9.32 8.50 -16.17
CA PRO A 306 -9.87 7.22 -16.59
C PRO A 306 -8.95 6.42 -17.53
N LEU A 307 -8.27 7.09 -18.46
CA LEU A 307 -7.37 6.45 -19.41
C LEU A 307 -6.11 5.87 -18.72
N MET A 308 -5.46 6.66 -17.85
CA MET A 308 -4.33 6.19 -17.03
C MET A 308 -4.70 4.96 -16.18
N MET A 309 -5.91 4.94 -15.62
CA MET A 309 -6.40 3.84 -14.80
C MET A 309 -6.67 2.57 -15.64
N ALA A 310 -7.25 2.71 -16.84
CA ALA A 310 -7.41 1.58 -17.77
C ALA A 310 -6.06 1.00 -18.25
N VAL A 311 -5.07 1.87 -18.52
CA VAL A 311 -3.72 1.43 -18.90
C VAL A 311 -3.04 0.67 -17.76
N SER A 312 -3.10 1.21 -16.54
CA SER A 312 -2.52 0.56 -15.34
C SER A 312 -3.17 -0.79 -15.05
N ALA A 313 -4.48 -0.91 -15.25
CA ALA A 313 -5.22 -2.16 -15.08
C ALA A 313 -5.11 -3.13 -16.28
N GLY A 314 -4.41 -2.76 -17.36
CA GLY A 314 -4.25 -3.61 -18.55
C GLY A 314 -5.52 -3.79 -19.40
N GLN A 315 -6.52 -2.91 -19.27
CA GLN A 315 -7.82 -3.04 -19.93
C GLN A 315 -7.81 -2.51 -21.37
N LEU A 316 -7.31 -3.30 -22.32
CA LEU A 316 -7.11 -2.91 -23.73
C LEU A 316 -8.37 -2.32 -24.40
N GLU A 317 -9.52 -2.95 -24.25
CA GLU A 317 -10.77 -2.49 -24.89
C GLU A 317 -11.31 -1.19 -24.25
N ASN A 318 -11.06 -1.00 -22.95
CA ASN A 318 -11.42 0.24 -22.26
C ASN A 318 -10.50 1.39 -22.68
N VAL A 319 -9.20 1.13 -22.88
CA VAL A 319 -8.26 2.10 -23.44
C VAL A 319 -8.69 2.55 -24.83
N ARG A 320 -9.01 1.62 -25.75
CA ARG A 320 -9.56 1.96 -27.08
C ARG A 320 -10.79 2.84 -26.95
N THR A 321 -11.73 2.43 -26.11
CA THR A 321 -13.01 3.13 -25.94
C THR A 321 -12.83 4.53 -25.37
N LEU A 322 -11.97 4.73 -24.37
CA LEU A 322 -11.72 6.04 -23.79
C LEU A 322 -11.07 7.00 -24.78
N VAL A 323 -10.13 6.52 -25.60
CA VAL A 323 -9.49 7.33 -26.65
C VAL A 323 -10.49 7.68 -27.76
N GLU A 324 -11.36 6.73 -28.16
CA GLU A 324 -12.48 7.02 -29.08
C GLU A 324 -13.44 8.08 -28.53
N LEU A 325 -13.63 8.11 -27.21
CA LEU A 325 -14.47 9.08 -26.50
C LEU A 325 -13.74 10.41 -26.22
N GLY A 326 -12.49 10.57 -26.67
CA GLY A 326 -11.75 11.83 -26.62
C GLY A 326 -10.77 11.98 -25.46
N ALA A 327 -10.43 10.90 -24.74
CA ALA A 327 -9.32 10.92 -23.78
C ALA A 327 -8.00 11.29 -24.48
N ASP A 328 -7.17 12.10 -23.82
CA ASP A 328 -5.86 12.49 -24.37
C ASP A 328 -4.84 11.36 -24.20
N ILE A 329 -4.52 10.68 -25.31
CA ILE A 329 -3.50 9.62 -25.36
C ILE A 329 -2.10 10.11 -24.95
N ASN A 330 -1.83 11.42 -24.98
CA ASN A 330 -0.56 12.02 -24.60
C ASN A 330 -0.59 12.65 -23.20
N GLU A 331 -1.61 12.34 -22.39
CA GLU A 331 -1.67 12.78 -21.01
C GLU A 331 -0.47 12.31 -20.20
N VAL A 332 -0.17 13.06 -19.14
CA VAL A 332 0.87 12.73 -18.19
C VAL A 332 0.29 12.61 -16.79
N ASP A 333 0.85 11.74 -15.97
CA ASP A 333 0.58 11.74 -14.54
C ASP A 333 1.17 12.99 -13.87
N ARG A 334 0.95 13.14 -12.56
CA ARG A 334 1.47 14.30 -11.81
C ARG A 334 2.98 14.28 -11.61
N ALA A 335 3.62 13.13 -11.82
CA ALA A 335 5.07 12.98 -11.86
C ALA A 335 5.65 13.21 -13.27
N GLY A 336 4.80 13.55 -14.26
CA GLY A 336 5.21 13.81 -15.64
C GLY A 336 5.45 12.54 -16.47
N ASN A 337 5.02 11.37 -16.00
CA ASN A 337 5.11 10.12 -16.76
C ASN A 337 3.96 10.02 -17.76
N THR A 338 4.28 9.64 -19.00
CA THR A 338 3.29 9.29 -20.02
C THR A 338 2.79 7.84 -19.85
N LEU A 339 1.70 7.47 -20.54
CA LEU A 339 1.18 6.10 -20.55
C LEU A 339 2.23 5.05 -21.02
N LEU A 340 3.21 5.46 -21.82
CA LEU A 340 4.32 4.59 -22.23
C LEU A 340 5.17 4.16 -21.03
N PHE A 341 5.49 5.08 -20.12
CA PHE A 341 6.28 4.76 -18.93
C PHE A 341 5.52 3.80 -18.01
N VAL A 342 4.21 4.00 -17.84
CA VAL A 342 3.34 3.08 -17.07
C VAL A 342 3.31 1.69 -17.70
N THR A 343 3.30 1.60 -19.02
CA THR A 343 3.31 0.32 -19.76
C THR A 343 4.65 -0.41 -19.64
N VAL A 344 5.76 0.32 -19.63
CA VAL A 344 7.12 -0.22 -19.45
C VAL A 344 7.28 -0.88 -18.07
N LEU A 345 6.73 -0.28 -17.01
CA LEU A 345 6.77 -0.84 -15.64
C LEU A 345 6.19 -2.26 -15.57
N HIS A 346 5.17 -2.55 -16.37
CA HIS A 346 4.47 -3.84 -16.37
C HIS A 346 4.91 -4.78 -17.51
N ALA A 347 5.91 -4.39 -18.31
CA ALA A 347 6.36 -5.09 -19.52
C ALA A 347 5.21 -5.58 -20.43
N ASN A 348 4.13 -4.80 -20.53
CA ASN A 348 2.90 -5.22 -21.21
C ASN A 348 2.96 -4.90 -22.70
N LYS A 349 3.38 -5.88 -23.50
CA LYS A 349 3.48 -5.77 -24.96
C LYS A 349 2.17 -5.40 -25.65
N ALA A 350 1.07 -6.06 -25.30
CA ALA A 350 -0.21 -5.82 -25.95
C ALA A 350 -0.71 -4.37 -25.70
N MET A 351 -0.48 -3.85 -24.50
CA MET A 351 -0.77 -2.44 -24.20
C MET A 351 0.15 -1.50 -24.98
N MET A 352 1.45 -1.82 -25.10
CA MET A 352 2.39 -1.00 -25.89
C MET A 352 1.97 -0.92 -27.36
N GLU A 353 1.67 -2.06 -27.99
CA GLU A 353 1.19 -2.14 -29.37
C GLU A 353 -0.08 -1.30 -29.55
N LEU A 354 -1.02 -1.40 -28.60
CA LEU A 354 -2.24 -0.62 -28.61
C LEU A 354 -1.98 0.89 -28.52
N LEU A 355 -1.17 1.35 -27.57
CA LEU A 355 -0.88 2.78 -27.42
C LEU A 355 -0.19 3.35 -28.67
N LEU A 356 0.71 2.57 -29.30
CA LEU A 356 1.34 2.93 -30.56
C LEU A 356 0.34 3.01 -31.73
N GLU A 357 -0.59 2.05 -31.82
CA GLU A 357 -1.68 2.07 -32.80
C GLU A 357 -2.57 3.31 -32.62
N LEU A 358 -2.84 3.69 -31.37
CA LEU A 358 -3.62 4.88 -31.01
C LEU A 358 -2.86 6.20 -31.17
N GLY A 359 -1.61 6.15 -31.64
CA GLY A 359 -0.83 7.34 -32.01
C GLY A 359 -0.18 8.07 -30.86
N ILE A 360 0.15 7.38 -29.76
CA ILE A 360 0.90 7.96 -28.64
C ILE A 360 2.26 8.53 -29.09
N ASN A 361 2.68 9.65 -28.51
CA ASN A 361 3.98 10.23 -28.77
C ASN A 361 5.11 9.39 -28.13
N ARG A 362 5.71 8.51 -28.92
CA ARG A 362 6.85 7.66 -28.53
C ARG A 362 8.11 8.43 -28.08
N GLU A 363 8.26 9.68 -28.52
CA GLU A 363 9.40 10.55 -28.19
C GLU A 363 9.11 11.43 -26.97
N ALA A 364 7.96 11.25 -26.31
CA ALA A 364 7.64 11.98 -25.09
C ALA A 364 8.66 11.66 -23.99
N LYS A 365 9.00 12.68 -23.21
CA LYS A 365 9.99 12.59 -22.16
C LYS A 365 9.34 12.63 -20.79
N ASP A 366 9.84 11.82 -19.86
CA ASP A 366 9.49 11.90 -18.45
C ASP A 366 10.05 13.19 -17.81
N ALA A 367 9.74 13.42 -16.54
CA ALA A 367 10.26 14.56 -15.77
C ALA A 367 11.80 14.58 -15.68
N LYS A 368 12.47 13.44 -15.90
CA LYS A 368 13.94 13.32 -15.93
C LYS A 368 14.53 13.53 -17.34
N GLY A 369 13.69 13.84 -18.32
CA GLY A 369 14.11 14.11 -19.71
C GLY A 369 14.45 12.86 -20.53
N ARG A 370 14.04 11.68 -20.07
CA ARG A 370 14.28 10.37 -20.70
C ARG A 370 13.07 9.98 -21.55
N THR A 371 13.30 9.27 -22.65
CA THR A 371 12.24 8.63 -23.45
C THR A 371 11.93 7.23 -22.92
N ALA A 372 10.76 6.67 -23.24
CA ALA A 372 10.41 5.30 -22.87
C ALA A 372 11.45 4.27 -23.40
N LEU A 373 11.96 4.48 -24.62
CA LEU A 373 13.02 3.64 -25.21
C LEU A 373 14.33 3.69 -24.41
N GLN A 374 14.70 4.87 -23.89
CA GLN A 374 15.87 4.99 -23.01
C GLN A 374 15.66 4.26 -21.68
N VAL A 375 14.48 4.39 -21.06
CA VAL A 375 14.17 3.68 -19.81
C VAL A 375 14.19 2.16 -20.00
N ILE A 376 13.65 1.64 -21.12
CA ILE A 376 13.72 0.21 -21.43
C ILE A 376 15.16 -0.27 -21.56
N ARG A 377 16.03 0.47 -22.27
CA ARG A 377 17.45 0.12 -22.41
C ARG A 377 18.17 0.11 -21.08
N ASP A 378 17.96 1.14 -20.26
CA ASP A 378 18.54 1.23 -18.92
C ASP A 378 18.11 0.03 -18.04
N GLN A 379 16.83 -0.36 -18.11
CA GLN A 379 16.30 -1.53 -17.40
C GLN A 379 16.89 -2.85 -17.90
N ILE A 380 17.01 -3.04 -19.23
CA ILE A 380 17.65 -4.24 -19.82
C ILE A 380 19.12 -4.33 -19.36
N GLU A 381 19.87 -3.23 -19.42
CA GLU A 381 21.27 -3.20 -18.96
C GLU A 381 21.41 -3.48 -17.46
N GLY A 382 20.46 -3.02 -16.64
CA GLY A 382 20.38 -3.36 -15.22
C GLY A 382 20.11 -4.84 -15.00
N LEU A 383 19.08 -5.38 -15.65
CA LEU A 383 18.69 -6.78 -15.56
C LEU A 383 19.80 -7.75 -16.03
N GLU A 384 20.45 -7.46 -17.16
CA GLU A 384 21.56 -8.30 -17.66
C GLU A 384 22.75 -8.33 -16.70
N ARG A 385 23.02 -7.22 -16.00
CA ARG A 385 24.03 -7.18 -14.93
C ARG A 385 23.63 -8.06 -13.75
N VAL A 386 22.37 -8.01 -13.32
CA VAL A 386 21.85 -8.84 -12.22
C VAL A 386 21.85 -10.31 -12.59
N ILE A 387 21.41 -10.69 -13.81
CA ILE A 387 21.43 -12.07 -14.30
C ILE A 387 22.84 -12.65 -14.27
N LYS A 388 23.84 -11.86 -14.67
CA LYS A 388 25.25 -12.26 -14.63
C LYS A 388 25.76 -12.50 -13.20
N MET A 389 25.20 -11.81 -12.21
CA MET A 389 25.55 -11.99 -10.79
C MET A 389 24.78 -13.14 -10.13
N ALA A 390 23.53 -13.38 -10.53
CA ALA A 390 22.61 -14.32 -9.88
C ALA A 390 22.75 -15.80 -10.33
N GLY A 391 23.38 -16.09 -11.47
CA GLY A 391 23.61 -17.46 -11.94
C GLY A 391 22.33 -18.22 -12.32
N GLU A 392 22.21 -19.50 -11.93
CA GLU A 392 21.15 -20.43 -12.38
C GLU A 392 19.73 -20.11 -11.86
N ASN A 393 19.56 -19.21 -10.88
CA ASN A 393 18.25 -18.83 -10.30
C ASN A 393 17.62 -17.59 -10.96
N SER A 394 17.92 -17.30 -12.22
CA SER A 394 17.54 -16.05 -12.91
C SER A 394 16.33 -16.17 -13.86
N GLY A 395 15.54 -17.26 -13.77
CA GLY A 395 14.47 -17.55 -14.74
C GLY A 395 13.46 -16.42 -14.95
N GLY A 396 12.92 -15.83 -13.89
CA GLY A 396 11.99 -14.70 -13.98
C GLY A 396 12.63 -13.41 -14.51
N LEU A 397 13.90 -13.17 -14.19
CA LEU A 397 14.68 -12.03 -14.69
C LEU A 397 14.94 -12.13 -16.19
N VAL A 398 15.26 -13.34 -16.66
CA VAL A 398 15.46 -13.62 -18.10
C VAL A 398 14.15 -13.35 -18.84
N GLN A 399 13.02 -13.86 -18.34
CA GLN A 399 11.72 -13.63 -18.97
C GLN A 399 11.34 -12.14 -19.02
N MET A 400 11.56 -11.39 -17.94
CA MET A 400 11.32 -9.94 -17.91
C MET A 400 12.23 -9.19 -18.89
N THR A 401 13.50 -9.58 -18.96
CA THR A 401 14.47 -9.00 -19.91
C THR A 401 14.04 -9.24 -21.35
N ASP A 402 13.58 -10.45 -21.65
CA ASP A 402 13.08 -10.79 -22.99
C ASP A 402 11.82 -9.98 -23.33
N ASN A 403 10.88 -9.83 -22.39
CA ASN A 403 9.70 -8.99 -22.59
C ASN A 403 10.09 -7.52 -22.85
N LEU A 404 11.05 -6.97 -22.12
CA LEU A 404 11.55 -5.61 -22.34
C LEU A 404 12.27 -5.46 -23.68
N LYS A 405 13.02 -6.47 -24.14
CA LYS A 405 13.65 -6.47 -25.48
C LYS A 405 12.61 -6.46 -26.61
N GLU A 406 11.48 -7.12 -26.40
CA GLU A 406 10.35 -7.03 -27.33
C GLU A 406 9.77 -5.60 -27.36
N LEU A 407 9.60 -4.95 -26.21
CA LEU A 407 9.17 -3.55 -26.16
C LEU A 407 10.19 -2.59 -26.78
N GLU A 408 11.49 -2.83 -26.57
CA GLU A 408 12.56 -2.04 -27.18
C GLU A 408 12.45 -2.08 -28.71
N THR A 409 12.26 -3.28 -29.26
CA THR A 409 12.11 -3.49 -30.70
C THR A 409 10.88 -2.74 -31.23
N LEU A 410 9.74 -2.84 -30.55
CA LEU A 410 8.50 -2.16 -30.93
C LEU A 410 8.61 -0.63 -30.92
N LEU A 411 9.34 -0.04 -29.98
CA LEU A 411 9.53 1.41 -29.93
C LEU A 411 10.58 1.93 -30.92
N ALA A 412 11.54 1.08 -31.29
CA ALA A 412 12.61 1.43 -32.21
C ALA A 412 12.21 1.38 -33.70
N GLU A 413 11.19 0.59 -34.05
CA GLU A 413 10.57 0.49 -35.39
C GLU A 413 9.58 1.62 -35.68
#